data_AF-A0A920L9V0-F1
#
_entry.id   AF-A0A920L9V0-F1
#
_cell.length_a   1.000
_cell.length_b   1.000
_cell.length_c   1.000
_cell.angle_alpha   90.00
_cell.angle_beta   90.00
_cell.angle_gamma   90.00
#
_symmetry.space_group_name_H-M   'P 1'
#
loop_
_entity.id
_entity.type
_entity.pdbx_description
1 polymer ?
#
loop_
_entity_poly.entity_id
_entity_poly.type
_entity_poly.pdbx_seq_one_letter_code
_entity_poly.pdbx_strand_id
1 'polypeptide(L)' 'MWVIEVENFGPFIVESDHKGNSLFERENAKIAAKLDAAYAGTKPAVLKRFGETDDRKDEMI' A
#
# COMPACT_ATOMS: atom_id res chain seq x y z
N MET A 1 -15.84 -11.06 25.29
CA MET A 1 -16.53 -9.92 24.65
C MET A 1 -16.46 -8.76 25.62
N TRP A 2 -15.92 -7.62 25.19
CA TRP A 2 -15.75 -6.45 26.05
C TRP A 2 -16.89 -5.46 25.79
N VAL A 3 -17.43 -4.87 26.85
CA VAL A 3 -18.36 -3.75 26.77
C VAL A 3 -17.63 -2.55 27.34
N ILE A 4 -17.43 -1.53 26.51
CA ILE A 4 -16.65 -0.34 26.86
C ILE A 4 -17.51 0.87 26.55
N GLU A 5 -17.71 1.72 27.54
CA GLU A 5 -18.26 3.05 27.34
C GLU A 5 -17.13 4.01 26.93
N VAL A 6 -17.38 4.79 25.89
CA VAL A 6 -16.38 5.68 25.30
C VAL A 6 -17.00 7.05 25.03
N GLU A 7 -16.20 8.09 25.18
CA GLU A 7 -16.54 9.46 24.79
C GLU A 7 -15.51 9.94 23.77
N ASN A 8 -15.95 10.53 22.66
CA ASN A 8 -15.09 11.01 21.56
C ASN A 8 -14.14 9.93 20.98
N PHE A 9 -14.62 8.70 20.80
CA PHE A 9 -13.80 7.60 20.29
C PHE A 9 -13.39 7.84 18.83
N GLY A 10 -12.11 8.19 18.63
CA GLY A 10 -11.56 8.59 17.35
C GLY A 10 -10.47 9.66 17.50
N PRO A 11 -10.04 10.30 16.40
CA PRO A 11 -10.62 10.22 15.06
C PRO A 11 -10.28 8.91 14.34
N PHE A 12 -11.21 8.41 13.55
CA PHE A 12 -10.97 7.29 12.63
C PHE A 12 -11.07 7.76 11.19
N ILE A 13 -10.37 7.06 10.32
CA ILE A 13 -10.50 7.19 8.88
C ILE A 13 -11.43 6.07 8.41
N VAL A 14 -12.48 6.45 7.67
CA VAL A 14 -13.38 5.49 7.04
C VAL A 14 -12.65 4.87 5.85
N GLU A 15 -12.35 3.58 5.95
CA GLU A 15 -11.70 2.83 4.88
C GLU A 15 -12.70 2.47 3.78
N SER A 16 -13.88 1.95 4.15
CA SER A 16 -14.90 1.52 3.18
C SER A 16 -16.30 1.97 3.55
N ASP A 17 -17.17 2.02 2.54
CA ASP A 17 -18.58 2.37 2.70
C ASP A 17 -19.54 1.21 2.38
N HIS A 18 -20.83 1.40 2.66
CA HIS A 18 -21.87 0.39 2.44
C HIS A 18 -22.10 0.04 0.95
N LYS A 19 -21.50 0.80 0.02
CA LYS A 19 -21.56 0.55 -1.43
C LYS A 19 -20.36 -0.29 -1.90
N GLY A 20 -19.46 -0.65 -0.99
CA GLY A 20 -18.24 -1.40 -1.29
C GLY A 20 -17.10 -0.54 -1.81
N ASN A 21 -17.16 0.79 -1.68
CA ASN A 21 -16.02 1.63 -2.06
C ASN A 21 -14.89 1.49 -1.04
N SER A 22 -13.64 1.36 -1.48
CA SER A 22 -12.44 1.36 -0.63
C SER A 22 -11.56 2.59 -0.86
N LEU A 23 -11.18 3.26 0.23
CA LEU A 23 -10.22 4.35 0.24
C LEU A 23 -8.85 3.87 -0.23
N PHE A 24 -8.39 2.72 0.27
CA PHE A 24 -7.07 2.18 -0.08
C PHE A 24 -7.01 1.76 -1.54
N GLU A 25 -8.01 1.05 -2.05
CA GLU A 25 -8.04 0.65 -3.46
C GLU A 25 -7.99 1.87 -4.38
N ARG A 26 -8.86 2.86 -4.12
CA ARG A 26 -8.96 4.08 -4.92
C ARG A 26 -7.65 4.88 -4.93
N GLU A 27 -7.04 5.11 -3.76
CA GLU A 27 -5.81 5.88 -3.68
C GLU A 27 -4.60 5.10 -4.22
N ASN A 28 -4.54 3.78 -3.99
CA ASN A 28 -3.50 2.94 -4.57
C ASN A 28 -3.55 2.96 -6.10
N ALA A 29 -4.74 2.90 -6.72
CA ALA A 29 -4.86 3.00 -8.16
C ALA A 29 -4.29 4.34 -8.72
N LYS A 30 -4.52 5.45 -8.01
CA LYS A 30 -3.97 6.76 -8.40
C LYS A 30 -2.45 6.84 -8.24
N ILE A 31 -1.91 6.26 -7.16
CA ILE A 31 -0.48 6.26 -6.87
C ILE A 31 0.27 5.33 -7.82
N ALA A 32 -0.25 4.12 -8.04
CA ALA A 32 0.35 3.11 -8.91
C ALA A 32 0.58 3.64 -10.33
N ALA A 33 -0.35 4.44 -10.87
CA ALA A 33 -0.22 5.06 -12.19
C ALA A 33 0.99 5.99 -12.35
N LYS A 34 1.62 6.43 -11.24
CA LYS A 34 2.76 7.34 -11.24
C LYS A 34 4.04 6.70 -10.70
N LEU A 35 3.98 5.44 -10.27
CA LEU A 35 5.08 4.78 -9.57
C LEU A 35 6.30 4.64 -10.49
N ASP A 36 6.10 4.18 -11.73
CA ASP A 36 7.19 4.04 -12.72
C ASP A 36 7.91 5.37 -12.99
N ALA A 37 7.15 6.46 -13.11
CA ALA A 37 7.71 7.79 -13.31
C ALA A 37 8.52 8.27 -12.10
N ALA A 38 8.12 7.89 -10.88
CA ALA A 38 8.85 8.24 -9.66
C ALA A 38 10.20 7.52 -9.55
N TYR A 39 10.32 6.31 -10.11
CA TYR A 39 11.54 5.51 -10.08
C TYR A 39 12.40 5.64 -11.35
N ALA A 40 11.95 6.40 -12.35
CA ALA A 40 12.68 6.60 -13.60
C ALA A 40 14.09 7.17 -13.36
N GLY A 41 15.11 6.47 -13.84
CA GLY A 41 16.52 6.88 -13.72
C GLY A 41 17.17 6.59 -12.36
N THR A 42 16.43 6.01 -11.40
CA THR A 42 17.04 5.49 -10.18
C THR A 42 17.96 4.31 -10.52
N LYS A 43 19.09 4.21 -9.80
CA LYS A 43 19.99 3.06 -9.94
C LYS A 43 19.43 1.87 -9.15
N PRO A 44 19.59 0.63 -9.65
CA PRO A 44 19.18 -0.56 -8.92
C PRO A 44 19.93 -0.67 -7.59
N ALA A 45 19.32 -1.34 -6.61
CA ALA A 45 19.93 -1.57 -5.31
C ALA A 45 21.27 -2.32 -5.45
N VAL A 46 22.36 -1.69 -5.01
CA VAL A 46 23.74 -2.18 -5.18
C VAL A 46 24.14 -3.26 -4.17
N LEU A 47 23.36 -3.44 -3.10
CA LEU A 47 23.59 -4.44 -2.05
C LEU A 47 22.43 -5.46 -1.98
N LYS A 48 21.85 -5.81 -3.12
CA LYS A 48 20.81 -6.84 -3.18
C LYS A 48 21.38 -8.22 -2.85
N ARG A 49 20.65 -9.02 -2.08
CA ARG A 49 20.98 -10.44 -1.85
C ARG A 49 20.75 -11.23 -3.14
N PHE A 50 21.39 -12.39 -3.25
CA PHE A 50 21.08 -13.33 -4.32
C PHE A 50 19.60 -13.72 -4.24
N GLY A 51 18.84 -13.45 -5.30
CA GLY A 51 17.37 -13.64 -5.36
C GLY A 51 16.53 -12.45 -4.89
N GLU A 52 17.13 -11.39 -4.35
CA GLU A 52 16.41 -10.15 -4.02
C GLU A 52 16.18 -9.34 -5.31
N THR A 53 14.91 -9.15 -5.65
CA THR A 53 14.44 -8.41 -6.81
C THR A 53 13.32 -7.46 -6.40
N ASP A 54 13.26 -6.30 -7.05
CA ASP A 54 12.16 -5.36 -6.97
C ASP A 54 11.07 -5.66 -8.02
N ASP A 55 11.36 -6.55 -8.99
CA ASP A 55 10.39 -7.08 -9.93
C ASP A 55 9.85 -8.43 -9.43
N ARG A 56 8.58 -8.42 -9.00
CA ARG A 56 7.82 -9.62 -8.59
C ARG A 56 7.77 -10.74 -9.65
N LYS A 57 8.08 -10.45 -10.91
CA LYS A 57 8.14 -11.46 -11.98
C LYS A 57 9.45 -12.24 -12.00
N ASP A 58 10.48 -11.70 -11.35
CA ASP A 58 11.84 -12.23 -11.31
C ASP A 58 12.13 -12.93 -9.96
N GLU A 59 11.11 -13.10 -9.11
CA GLU A 59 11.24 -13.87 -7.88
C GLU A 59 11.53 -15.34 -8.20
N MET A 60 12.68 -15.83 -7.73
CA MET A 60 13.00 -17.26 -7.78
C MET A 60 12.34 -17.97 -6.59
N ILE A 61 11.57 -19.03 -6.87
CA ILE A 61 11.01 -19.98 -5.90
C ILE A 61 12.08 -21.03 -5.54
#